data_AF-A0A7W5TCC4-F1
#
_entry.id   AF-A0A7W5TCC4-F1
#
_cell.length_a   1.000
_cell.length_b   1.000
_cell.length_c   1.000
_cell.angle_alpha   90.00
_cell.angle_beta   90.00
_cell.angle_gamma   90.00
#
_symmetry.space_group_name_H-M   'P 1'
#
loop_
_entity.id
_entity.type
_entity.pdbx_description
1 polymer ?
#
loop_
_entity_poly.entity_id
_entity_poly.type
_entity_poly.pdbx_seq_one_letter_code
_entity_poly.pdbx_strand_id
1 'polypeptide(L)' 'MTVTFPLTEKRDAEALLKHLTMHKLSFPGNCVVSLKAHIAQVSSWHTTALGTARTAW' A
#
# COMPACT_ATOMS: atom_id res chain seq x y z
N MET A 1 2.50 11.65 -2.05
CA MET A 1 1.73 11.04 -3.15
C MET A 1 0.75 10.04 -2.56
N THR A 2 -0.43 9.90 -3.15
CA THR A 2 -1.46 8.94 -2.74
C THR A 2 -1.77 7.97 -3.87
N VAL A 3 -1.87 6.69 -3.55
CA VAL A 3 -2.13 5.60 -4.49
C VAL A 3 -3.21 4.67 -3.94
N THR A 4 -4.04 4.14 -4.82
CA THR A 4 -5.07 3.15 -4.50
C THR A 4 -4.60 1.74 -4.86
N PHE A 5 -4.77 0.81 -3.93
CA PHE A 5 -4.47 -0.61 -4.07
C PHE A 5 -5.80 -1.38 -4.03
N PRO A 6 -6.20 -2.10 -5.09
CA PRO A 6 -7.39 -2.94 -5.04
C PRO A 6 -7.21 -4.06 -4.01
N LEU A 7 -8.25 -4.29 -3.20
CA LEU A 7 -8.31 -5.37 -2.21
C LEU A 7 -9.28 -6.44 -2.72
N THR A 8 -8.87 -7.69 -2.59
CA THR A 8 -9.69 -8.87 -2.95
C THR A 8 -9.55 -9.93 -1.86
N GLU A 9 -10.34 -11.00 -1.89
CA GLU A 9 -10.24 -12.10 -0.91
C GLU A 9 -8.84 -12.73 -0.83
N LYS A 10 -8.04 -12.67 -1.91
CA LYS A 10 -6.66 -13.17 -1.94
C LYS A 10 -5.60 -12.09 -1.71
N ARG A 11 -5.99 -10.82 -1.76
CA ARG A 11 -5.11 -9.64 -1.57
C ARG A 11 -5.80 -8.72 -0.57
N ASP A 12 -5.87 -9.19 0.67
CA ASP A 12 -6.47 -8.48 1.78
C ASP A 12 -5.49 -7.45 2.39
N ALA A 13 -5.92 -6.79 3.45
CA ALA A 13 -5.14 -5.74 4.10
C ALA A 13 -3.79 -6.23 4.65
N GLU A 14 -3.70 -7.48 5.14
CA GLU A 14 -2.45 -8.04 5.65
C GLU A 14 -1.45 -8.28 4.50
N ALA A 15 -1.93 -8.86 3.40
CA ALA A 15 -1.12 -9.04 2.19
C ALA A 15 -0.58 -7.70 1.69
N LEU A 16 -1.38 -6.64 1.76
CA LEU A 16 -0.96 -5.29 1.38
C LEU A 16 0.13 -4.76 2.32
N LEU A 17 -0.02 -4.89 3.63
CA LEU A 17 0.99 -4.42 4.59
C LEU A 17 2.32 -5.16 4.42
N LYS A 18 2.29 -6.47 4.15
CA LYS A 18 3.48 -7.27 3.81
C LYS A 18 4.14 -6.77 2.53
N HIS A 19 3.36 -6.55 1.47
CA HIS A 19 3.85 -6.04 0.19
C HIS A 19 4.47 -4.65 0.30
N LEU A 20 3.83 -3.75 1.04
CA LEU A 20 4.36 -2.42 1.33
C LEU A 20 5.70 -2.51 2.07
N THR A 21 5.79 -3.39 3.08
CA THR A 21 7.02 -3.59 3.86
C THR A 21 8.17 -4.10 2.98
N MET A 22 7.90 -5.01 2.03
CA MET A 22 8.89 -5.46 1.04
C MET A 22 9.45 -4.30 0.19
N HIS A 23 8.62 -3.28 -0.06
CA HIS A 23 8.99 -2.06 -0.78
C HIS A 23 9.48 -0.93 0.14
N LYS A 24 9.91 -1.26 1.38
CA LYS A 24 10.39 -0.28 2.37
C LYS A 24 9.33 0.76 2.78
N LEU A 25 8.03 0.44 2.62
CA LEU A 25 6.90 1.25 3.08
C LEU A 25 6.30 0.61 4.34
N SER A 26 6.50 1.23 5.48
CA SER A 26 6.06 0.73 6.79
C SER A 26 4.97 1.62 7.37
N PHE A 27 3.87 0.97 7.78
CA PHE A 27 2.76 1.59 8.48
C PHE A 27 2.66 1.02 9.92
N PRO A 28 2.56 1.88 10.95
CA PRO A 28 2.70 3.33 10.90
C PRO A 28 4.17 3.76 10.70
N GLY A 29 4.38 4.90 10.02
CA GLY A 29 5.72 5.44 9.80
C GLY A 29 5.82 6.28 8.53
N ASN A 30 6.48 5.72 7.51
CA ASN A 30 6.74 6.44 6.26
C ASN A 30 5.61 6.28 5.22
N CYS A 31 4.57 5.50 5.52
CA CYS A 31 3.32 5.48 4.77
C CYS A 31 2.10 5.52 5.71
N VAL A 32 1.00 6.03 5.19
CA VAL A 32 -0.33 6.05 5.82
C VAL A 32 -1.25 5.19 4.98
N VAL A 33 -1.95 4.23 5.61
CA VAL A 33 -2.88 3.32 4.94
C VAL A 33 -4.30 3.60 5.43
N SER A 34 -5.22 3.83 4.52
CA SER A 34 -6.65 3.97 4.79
C SER A 34 -7.42 2.90 4.04
N LEU A 35 -8.02 1.97 4.79
CA LEU A 35 -8.79 0.87 4.23
C LEU A 35 -10.23 1.31 3.91
N LYS A 36 -10.70 0.95 2.73
CA LYS A 36 -12.10 1.04 2.28
C LYS A 36 -12.53 -0.35 1.77
N ALA A 37 -13.84 -0.57 1.57
CA ALA A 37 -14.40 -1.89 1.31
C ALA A 37 -13.65 -2.77 0.28
N HIS A 38 -13.25 -2.19 -0.86
CA HIS A 38 -12.56 -2.92 -1.94
C HIS A 38 -11.23 -2.31 -2.34
N ILE A 39 -10.76 -1.29 -1.60
CA ILE A 39 -9.53 -0.58 -1.93
C ILE A 39 -8.82 -0.13 -0.65
N ALA A 40 -7.50 -0.08 -0.69
CA ALA A 40 -6.70 0.64 0.29
C ALA A 40 -6.10 1.88 -0.37
N GLN A 41 -6.21 3.03 0.30
CA GLN A 41 -5.51 4.24 -0.09
C GLN A 41 -4.22 4.32 0.72
N VAL A 42 -3.08 4.31 0.03
CA VAL A 42 -1.76 4.41 0.65
C VAL A 42 -1.15 5.74 0.25
N SER A 43 -0.78 6.53 1.23
CA SER A 43 -0.10 7.81 1.04
C SER A 43 1.30 7.74 1.61
N SER A 44 2.29 8.20 0.85
CA SER A 44 3.68 8.27 1.29
C SER A 44 4.41 9.43 0.61
N TRP A 45 5.43 9.95 1.29
CA TRP A 45 6.42 10.87 0.72
C TRP A 45 7.42 10.15 -0.19
N HIS A 46 7.59 8.84 -0.03
CA HIS A 46 8.46 8.01 -0.88
C HIS A 46 7.74 7.65 -2.19
N THR A 47 7.60 8.63 -3.08
CA THR A 47 6.81 8.51 -4.32
C THR A 47 7.29 7.39 -5.24
N THR A 48 8.60 7.20 -5.40
CA THR A 48 9.18 6.11 -6.22
C THR A 48 8.86 4.74 -5.64
N ALA A 49 9.09 4.53 -4.33
CA ALA A 49 8.79 3.26 -3.67
C ALA A 49 7.30 2.93 -3.74
N LEU A 50 6.44 3.94 -3.55
CA LEU A 50 4.98 3.79 -3.66
C LEU A 50 4.52 3.49 -5.10
N GLY A 51 5.15 4.11 -6.10
CA GLY A 51 4.89 3.82 -7.52
C GLY A 51 5.32 2.41 -7.93
N THR A 52 6.49 1.96 -7.48
CA THR A 52 6.95 0.58 -7.69
C THR A 52 6.02 -0.41 -7.01
N ALA A 53 5.68 -0.19 -5.74
CA ALA A 53 4.76 -1.03 -5.00
C ALA A 53 3.40 -1.12 -5.70
N ARG A 54 2.87 -0.02 -6.23
CA ARG A 54 1.62 -0.02 -7.01
C ARG A 54 1.70 -0.91 -8.25
N THR A 55 2.80 -0.80 -8.99
CA THR A 55 2.97 -1.50 -10.27
C THR A 55 3.14 -3.00 -10.06
N ALA A 56 3.77 -3.39 -8.94
CA ALA A 56 3.97 -4.78 -8.55
C ALA A 56 2.77 -5.40 -7.79
N TRP A 57 1.76 -4.60 -7.44
CA TRP A 57 0.61 -5.04 -6.64
C TRP A 57 -0.47 -5.71 -7.46
#